data_AF-A0A0Q8D723-F1
#
_entry.id   AF-A0A0Q8D723-F1
#
_cell.length_a   1.000
_cell.length_b   1.000
_cell.length_c   1.000
_cell.angle_alpha   90.00
_cell.angle_beta   90.00
_cell.angle_gamma   90.00
#
_symmetry.space_group_name_H-M   'P 1'
#
loop_
_entity.id
_entity.type
_entity.pdbx_description
1 polymer ?
#
loop_
_entity_poly.entity_id
_entity_poly.type
_entity_poly.pdbx_seq_one_letter_code
_entity_poly.pdbx_strand_id
1 'polypeptide(L)'
;MGLDKRETVVLMNEHTNRVTRVGQITGAAAHVIVDRSEIAVHLESGTVCFELQSAHGDFKMIDPSCSASKLAIEKSTSPSHVLAALEAWFADNPLRDRVEVLLPDPLSAQLCELGIALFQNEKCWVLAEMFWQLSLPWCSKGMINSYPLCYAGSGEPSIPVRPRQPTGDVYARYIPWLGKTLSFKVADIDRDLVQFNRWMNDPRVSFFWEEEGDLDYHRAFLETQLADSRVIPLIGFFDAQAFGYFEVYWAKEDRLAPFCQATDFDRGFHLLVGEEAFRGRQWLEAWYPSLLHYMFLDDVRTQRVMAEPRADNERLLRCSEMLGFEKLKEFDFPHKRAALISLSRATFFGCAQQLSGSRLSD
;
A
#
# COMPACT_ATOMS: atom_id res chain seq x y z
N MET A 1 14.75 -37.87 3.51
CA MET A 1 15.19 -37.30 4.79
C MET A 1 15.85 -35.96 4.47
N GLY A 2 15.32 -34.85 5.01
CA GLY A 2 15.82 -33.48 4.80
C GLY A 2 15.17 -32.77 3.60
N LEU A 3 14.47 -31.65 3.72
CA LEU A 3 14.29 -30.68 4.81
C LEU A 3 12.81 -30.26 4.85
N ASP A 4 12.12 -30.59 5.94
CA ASP A 4 10.88 -29.93 6.32
C ASP A 4 11.15 -29.21 7.64
N LYS A 5 11.42 -27.91 7.52
CA LYS A 5 11.58 -26.97 8.63
C LYS A 5 11.15 -25.59 8.16
N ARG A 6 9.84 -25.37 8.14
CA ARG A 6 9.26 -24.01 8.15
C ARG A 6 9.24 -23.53 9.60
N GLU A 7 10.40 -23.22 10.15
CA GLU A 7 10.52 -22.44 11.38
C GLU A 7 10.54 -20.97 10.97
N THR A 8 9.61 -20.16 11.49
CA THR A 8 9.49 -18.74 11.13
C THR A 8 9.60 -17.87 12.38
N VAL A 9 10.72 -17.16 12.46
CA VAL A 9 11.10 -16.19 13.51
C VAL A 9 10.67 -14.78 13.09
N VAL A 10 10.24 -13.97 14.06
CA VAL A 10 9.72 -12.61 13.89
C VAL A 10 10.79 -11.57 14.22
N LEU A 11 10.87 -10.47 13.47
CA LEU A 11 11.67 -9.29 13.83
C LEU A 11 10.83 -8.00 13.72
N MET A 12 11.11 -7.12 14.69
CA MET A 12 10.36 -5.95 15.14
C MET A 12 10.53 -4.69 14.27
N ASN A 13 9.52 -3.81 14.26
CA ASN A 13 9.75 -2.36 14.09
C ASN A 13 9.06 -1.62 15.24
N GLU A 14 9.86 -0.98 16.10
CA GLU A 14 9.43 -0.52 17.44
C GLU A 14 8.55 0.75 17.45
N HIS A 15 8.25 1.34 16.29
CA HIS A 15 7.80 2.74 16.21
C HIS A 15 6.51 3.03 15.41
N THR A 16 5.94 2.07 14.68
CA THR A 16 5.01 2.44 13.58
C THR A 16 3.55 1.96 13.71
N ASN A 17 3.13 1.27 14.77
CA ASN A 17 1.79 0.64 14.87
C ASN A 17 1.42 -0.22 13.64
N ARG A 18 2.40 -0.92 13.05
CA ARG A 18 2.24 -1.65 11.78
C ARG A 18 2.11 -3.16 12.01
N VAL A 19 1.13 -3.73 11.35
CA VAL A 19 0.89 -5.18 11.29
C VAL A 19 1.95 -5.81 10.38
N THR A 20 2.83 -6.64 10.95
CA THR A 20 4.07 -7.03 10.25
C THR A 20 4.14 -8.52 9.84
N ARG A 21 3.10 -9.34 10.03
CA ARG A 21 3.13 -10.73 9.52
C ARG A 21 1.76 -11.40 9.46
N VAL A 22 1.43 -11.95 8.28
CA VAL A 22 0.43 -13.03 8.11
C VAL A 22 1.01 -13.96 7.04
N GLY A 23 1.27 -15.22 7.40
CA GLY A 23 1.69 -16.27 6.47
C GLY A 23 0.54 -17.24 6.19
N GLN A 24 0.71 -18.16 5.24
CA GLN A 24 -0.24 -19.27 5.05
C GLN A 24 -0.37 -20.10 6.34
N ILE A 25 -1.59 -20.30 6.83
CA ILE A 25 -1.88 -21.09 8.02
C ILE A 25 -1.82 -22.58 7.65
N THR A 26 -0.60 -23.15 7.61
CA THR A 26 -0.39 -24.55 7.21
C THR A 26 -0.41 -25.52 8.39
N GLY A 27 -1.15 -25.21 9.46
CA GLY A 27 -1.18 -26.02 10.70
C GLY A 27 -0.02 -25.80 11.67
N ALA A 28 0.86 -24.83 11.39
CA ALA A 28 1.89 -24.36 12.32
C ALA A 28 1.55 -22.93 12.79
N ALA A 29 1.93 -22.58 14.02
CA ALA A 29 1.68 -21.25 14.58
C ALA A 29 2.39 -20.15 13.74
N ALA A 30 1.64 -19.17 13.27
CA ALA A 30 2.15 -17.89 12.75
C ALA A 30 2.04 -16.80 13.83
N HIS A 31 2.65 -15.64 13.63
CA HIS A 31 2.62 -14.55 14.61
C HIS A 31 2.35 -13.22 13.91
N VAL A 32 1.49 -12.37 14.44
CA VAL A 32 1.21 -11.00 13.97
C VAL A 32 1.66 -10.04 15.05
N ILE A 33 2.49 -9.03 14.75
CA ILE A 33 2.86 -8.01 15.74
C ILE A 33 1.97 -6.78 15.58
N VAL A 34 1.42 -6.30 16.71
CA VAL A 34 0.67 -5.03 16.83
C VAL A 34 1.14 -4.34 18.11
N ASP A 35 1.57 -3.09 18.03
CA ASP A 35 1.94 -2.27 19.21
C ASP A 35 2.87 -3.01 20.21
N ARG A 36 3.89 -3.71 19.69
CA ARG A 36 4.87 -4.55 20.44
C ARG A 36 4.32 -5.83 21.05
N SER A 37 3.05 -6.14 20.83
CA SER A 37 2.41 -7.39 21.26
C SER A 37 2.39 -8.42 20.13
N GLU A 38 2.64 -9.70 20.45
CA GLU A 38 2.71 -10.81 19.49
C GLU A 38 1.42 -11.65 19.53
N ILE A 39 0.67 -11.66 18.43
CA ILE A 39 -0.56 -12.44 18.25
C ILE A 39 -0.20 -13.75 17.56
N ALA A 40 -0.25 -14.88 18.27
CA ALA A 40 -0.11 -16.20 17.69
C ALA A 40 -1.35 -16.58 16.87
N VAL A 41 -1.18 -17.04 15.64
CA VAL A 41 -2.24 -17.53 14.76
C VAL A 41 -2.04 -19.02 14.57
N HIS A 42 -3.00 -19.85 14.96
CA HIS A 42 -2.89 -21.31 14.85
C HIS A 42 -4.24 -21.92 14.49
N LEU A 43 -4.25 -23.22 14.15
CA LEU A 43 -5.49 -23.97 13.96
C LEU A 43 -5.81 -24.77 15.22
N GLU A 44 -7.00 -24.56 15.79
CA GLU A 44 -7.54 -25.38 16.87
C GLU A 44 -8.77 -26.13 16.35
N SER A 45 -8.68 -27.45 16.23
CA SER A 45 -9.79 -28.30 15.75
C SER A 45 -10.37 -27.89 14.38
N GLY A 46 -9.54 -27.35 13.48
CA GLY A 46 -9.94 -26.88 12.14
C GLY A 46 -10.32 -25.40 12.08
N THR A 47 -10.42 -24.73 13.22
CA THR A 47 -10.74 -23.31 13.33
C THR A 47 -9.47 -22.48 13.40
N VAL A 48 -9.42 -21.37 12.66
CA VAL A 48 -8.36 -20.37 12.80
C VAL A 48 -8.53 -19.64 14.13
N CYS A 49 -7.54 -19.78 15.00
CA CYS A 49 -7.43 -19.11 16.27
C CYS A 49 -6.35 -18.03 16.23
N PHE A 50 -6.68 -16.80 16.62
CA PHE A 50 -5.72 -15.72 16.85
C PHE A 50 -5.63 -15.45 18.34
N GLU A 51 -4.52 -15.80 18.98
CA GLU A 51 -4.28 -15.65 20.41
C GLU A 51 -3.15 -14.65 20.69
N LEU A 52 -3.46 -13.56 21.37
CA LEU A 52 -2.47 -12.65 21.93
C LEU A 52 -2.22 -13.01 23.40
N GLN A 53 -0.97 -13.30 23.76
CA GLN A 53 -0.53 -13.30 25.16
C GLN A 53 0.28 -12.03 25.40
N SER A 54 -0.35 -11.01 26.00
CA SER A 54 0.29 -9.73 26.31
C SER A 54 0.02 -9.33 27.75
N ALA A 55 0.96 -8.60 28.35
CA ALA A 55 0.81 -8.00 29.68
C ALA A 55 -0.36 -6.99 29.77
N HIS A 56 -0.99 -6.64 28.63
CA HIS A 56 -2.08 -5.66 28.53
C HIS A 56 -3.45 -6.29 28.17
N GLY A 57 -3.53 -7.63 28.19
CA GLY A 57 -4.78 -8.39 28.05
C GLY A 57 -4.64 -9.60 27.13
N ASP A 58 -5.44 -10.63 27.42
CA ASP A 58 -5.59 -11.80 26.56
C ASP A 58 -6.62 -11.50 25.47
N PHE A 59 -6.32 -11.91 24.24
CA PHE A 59 -7.26 -11.87 23.12
C PHE A 59 -7.31 -13.23 22.46
N LYS A 60 -8.52 -13.71 22.18
CA LYS A 60 -8.76 -14.94 21.41
C LYS A 60 -9.78 -14.63 20.34
N MET A 61 -9.40 -14.84 19.07
CA MET A 61 -10.35 -14.90 17.97
C MET A 61 -10.48 -16.31 17.46
N ILE A 62 -11.69 -16.66 17.06
CA ILE A 62 -12.07 -18.01 16.64
C ILE A 62 -12.85 -17.84 15.33
N ASP A 63 -12.41 -18.47 14.24
CA ASP A 63 -13.21 -18.70 13.02
C ASP A 63 -13.97 -20.04 13.16
N PRO A 64 -15.18 -20.05 13.74
CA PRO A 64 -15.78 -21.26 14.31
C PRO A 64 -16.25 -22.27 13.27
N SER A 65 -16.28 -21.89 11.99
CA SER A 65 -17.07 -22.62 11.01
C SER A 65 -16.27 -23.47 10.04
N CYS A 66 -14.94 -23.40 10.01
CA CYS A 66 -14.12 -23.89 8.87
C CYS A 66 -14.66 -23.40 7.50
N SER A 67 -15.59 -22.42 7.51
CA SER A 67 -16.33 -21.95 6.35
C SER A 67 -16.01 -20.50 6.04
N ALA A 68 -15.11 -19.87 6.82
CA ALA A 68 -14.58 -18.54 6.59
C ALA A 68 -15.69 -17.52 6.33
N SER A 69 -16.65 -17.42 7.25
CA SER A 69 -17.72 -16.41 7.16
C SER A 69 -17.98 -15.67 8.47
N LYS A 70 -17.32 -16.08 9.56
CA LYS A 70 -17.55 -15.54 10.90
C LYS A 70 -16.29 -15.55 11.73
N LEU A 71 -16.09 -14.47 12.48
CA LEU A 71 -14.92 -14.21 13.29
C LEU A 71 -15.38 -13.77 14.67
N ALA A 72 -15.24 -14.62 15.67
CA ALA A 72 -15.64 -14.32 17.04
C ALA A 72 -14.45 -13.83 17.85
N ILE A 73 -14.58 -12.73 18.58
CA ILE A 73 -13.53 -12.16 19.42
C ILE A 73 -13.98 -12.23 20.89
N GLU A 74 -13.36 -13.09 21.68
CA GLU A 74 -13.83 -13.40 23.05
C GLU A 74 -13.40 -12.37 24.09
N LYS A 75 -12.23 -11.77 23.92
CA LYS A 75 -11.68 -10.73 24.80
C LYS A 75 -10.85 -9.80 23.92
N SER A 76 -11.07 -8.49 23.97
CA SER A 76 -10.23 -7.52 23.28
C SER A 76 -10.27 -6.19 24.01
N THR A 77 -9.12 -5.53 24.11
CA THR A 77 -8.97 -4.22 24.73
C THR A 77 -8.59 -3.12 23.73
N SER A 78 -8.25 -3.43 22.47
CA SER A 78 -7.74 -2.45 21.50
C SER A 78 -8.24 -2.67 20.05
N PRO A 79 -8.70 -1.61 19.34
CA PRO A 79 -9.00 -1.62 17.90
C PRO A 79 -7.86 -2.12 17.02
N SER A 80 -6.60 -1.80 17.35
CA SER A 80 -5.43 -2.18 16.55
C SER A 80 -5.33 -3.71 16.39
N HIS A 81 -5.64 -4.47 17.45
CA HIS A 81 -5.62 -5.94 17.40
C HIS A 81 -6.71 -6.50 16.48
N VAL A 82 -7.90 -5.89 16.48
CA VAL A 82 -9.01 -6.29 15.63
C VAL A 82 -8.66 -6.04 14.16
N LEU A 83 -8.09 -4.87 13.84
CA LEU A 83 -7.67 -4.54 12.48
C LEU A 83 -6.60 -5.48 11.94
N ALA A 84 -5.61 -5.85 12.77
CA ALA A 84 -4.56 -6.78 12.39
C ALA A 84 -5.09 -8.17 12.06
N ALA A 85 -6.07 -8.65 12.82
CA ALA A 85 -6.68 -9.93 12.55
C ALA A 85 -7.62 -9.91 11.34
N LEU A 86 -8.31 -8.78 11.10
CA LEU A 86 -9.07 -8.57 9.86
C LEU A 86 -8.15 -8.57 8.64
N GLU A 87 -6.98 -7.91 8.70
CA GLU A 87 -5.97 -7.97 7.64
C GLU A 87 -5.55 -9.41 7.37
N ALA A 88 -5.23 -10.14 8.43
CA ALA A 88 -4.82 -11.53 8.33
C ALA A 88 -5.87 -12.41 7.70
N TRP A 89 -7.12 -12.22 8.11
CA TRP A 89 -8.24 -12.98 7.60
C TRP A 89 -8.48 -12.69 6.12
N PHE A 90 -8.52 -11.41 5.70
CA PHE A 90 -8.74 -11.04 4.29
C PHE A 90 -7.55 -11.39 3.40
N ALA A 91 -6.33 -11.43 3.93
CA ALA A 91 -5.17 -11.92 3.20
C ALA A 91 -5.27 -13.45 2.96
N ASP A 92 -5.66 -14.23 3.96
CA ASP A 92 -5.81 -15.68 3.79
C ASP A 92 -7.08 -16.05 2.98
N ASN A 93 -8.08 -15.17 2.95
CA ASN A 93 -9.37 -15.37 2.28
C ASN A 93 -9.61 -14.34 1.15
N PRO A 94 -8.77 -14.34 0.10
CA PRO A 94 -8.77 -13.29 -0.94
C PRO A 94 -10.07 -13.20 -1.74
N LEU A 95 -10.82 -14.30 -1.82
CA LEU A 95 -12.09 -14.38 -2.55
C LEU A 95 -13.30 -13.93 -1.71
N ARG A 96 -13.11 -13.62 -0.43
CA ARG A 96 -14.18 -13.18 0.46
C ARG A 96 -14.30 -11.66 0.44
N ASP A 97 -15.50 -11.18 0.21
CA ASP A 97 -15.86 -9.77 0.19
C ASP A 97 -16.24 -9.21 1.56
N ARG A 98 -16.57 -10.10 2.52
CA ARG A 98 -16.98 -9.72 3.88
C ARG A 98 -16.80 -10.84 4.91
N VAL A 99 -16.80 -10.45 6.18
CA VAL A 99 -16.80 -11.36 7.34
C VAL A 99 -17.75 -10.86 8.43
N GLU A 100 -18.52 -11.77 9.04
CA GLU A 100 -19.32 -11.46 10.24
C GLU A 100 -18.39 -11.37 11.44
N VAL A 101 -18.36 -10.25 12.15
CA VAL A 101 -17.57 -10.09 13.38
C VAL A 101 -18.47 -10.15 14.60
N LEU A 102 -18.14 -11.03 15.55
CA LEU A 102 -18.72 -10.99 16.89
C LEU A 102 -17.74 -10.30 17.83
N LEU A 103 -18.06 -9.08 18.21
CA LEU A 103 -17.25 -8.23 19.06
C LEU A 103 -18.06 -7.81 20.28
N PRO A 104 -17.45 -7.73 21.48
CA PRO A 104 -18.08 -7.04 22.58
C PRO A 104 -18.16 -5.53 22.28
N ASP A 105 -19.22 -4.88 22.74
CA ASP A 105 -19.25 -3.42 22.79
C ASP A 105 -18.17 -2.90 23.77
N PRO A 106 -17.44 -1.81 23.45
CA PRO A 106 -17.71 -0.83 22.40
C PRO A 106 -16.98 -1.05 21.06
N LEU A 107 -16.31 -2.18 20.84
CA LEU A 107 -15.46 -2.37 19.65
C LEU A 107 -16.27 -2.41 18.36
N SER A 108 -17.46 -3.01 18.39
CA SER A 108 -18.37 -3.07 17.24
C SER A 108 -18.73 -1.65 16.74
N ALA A 109 -19.04 -0.73 17.66
CA ALA A 109 -19.32 0.68 17.37
C ALA A 109 -18.09 1.39 16.81
N GLN A 110 -16.89 1.13 17.38
CA GLN A 110 -15.64 1.70 16.88
C GLN A 110 -15.33 1.28 15.44
N LEU A 111 -15.59 0.03 15.05
CA LEU A 111 -15.41 -0.39 13.65
C LEU A 111 -16.38 0.32 12.70
N CYS A 112 -17.60 0.63 13.15
CA CYS A 112 -18.55 1.43 12.39
C CYS A 112 -18.13 2.89 12.29
N GLU A 113 -17.60 3.48 13.36
CA GLU A 113 -17.03 4.84 13.35
C GLU A 113 -15.83 4.96 12.42
N LEU A 114 -14.99 3.91 12.34
CA LEU A 114 -13.92 3.79 11.36
C LEU A 114 -14.43 3.62 9.92
N GLY A 115 -15.73 3.40 9.72
CA GLY A 115 -16.33 3.22 8.41
C GLY A 115 -15.91 1.93 7.72
N ILE A 116 -15.63 0.85 8.47
CA ILE A 116 -15.25 -0.45 7.92
C ILE A 116 -16.27 -1.55 8.21
N ALA A 117 -17.22 -1.29 9.12
CA ALA A 117 -18.26 -2.23 9.49
C ALA A 117 -19.69 -1.69 9.25
N LEU A 118 -20.61 -2.58 8.90
CA LEU A 118 -22.03 -2.30 8.72
C LEU A 118 -22.87 -3.20 9.64
N PHE A 119 -23.89 -2.62 10.27
CA PHE A 119 -24.90 -3.37 11.01
C PHE A 119 -26.09 -3.71 10.11
N GLN A 120 -26.36 -4.99 9.95
CA GLN A 120 -27.51 -5.49 9.18
C GLN A 120 -28.08 -6.74 9.86
N ASN A 121 -29.39 -6.75 10.13
CA ASN A 121 -30.10 -7.88 10.74
C ASN A 121 -29.44 -8.39 12.04
N GLU A 122 -29.13 -7.49 12.98
CA GLU A 122 -28.46 -7.80 14.25
C GLU A 122 -27.04 -8.40 14.10
N LYS A 123 -26.42 -8.25 12.92
CA LYS A 123 -25.06 -8.72 12.65
C LYS A 123 -24.16 -7.57 12.24
N CYS A 124 -22.92 -7.61 12.71
CA CYS A 124 -21.86 -6.68 12.32
C CYS A 124 -21.02 -7.32 11.22
N TRP A 125 -20.95 -6.68 10.05
CA TRP A 125 -20.20 -7.15 8.89
C TRP A 125 -19.06 -6.20 8.58
N VAL A 126 -17.83 -6.71 8.52
CA VAL A 126 -16.70 -5.97 7.95
C VAL A 126 -16.62 -6.31 6.47
N LEU A 127 -16.62 -5.28 5.61
CA LEU A 127 -16.46 -5.47 4.17
C LEU A 127 -14.99 -5.30 3.77
N ALA A 128 -14.47 -6.21 2.95
CA ALA A 128 -13.09 -6.17 2.45
C ALA A 128 -12.81 -4.82 1.76
N GLU A 129 -13.71 -4.40 0.87
CA GLU A 129 -13.58 -3.15 0.12
C GLU A 129 -13.46 -1.93 1.05
N MET A 130 -14.18 -1.91 2.18
CA MET A 130 -14.11 -0.82 3.15
C MET A 130 -12.84 -0.93 4.01
N PHE A 131 -12.49 -2.14 4.44
CA PHE A 131 -11.30 -2.40 5.24
C PHE A 131 -10.01 -1.98 4.54
N TRP A 132 -9.83 -2.35 3.27
CA TRP A 132 -8.65 -1.98 2.49
C TRP A 132 -8.57 -0.48 2.19
N GLN A 133 -9.63 0.28 2.42
CA GLN A 133 -9.61 1.74 2.27
C GLN A 133 -9.25 2.48 3.55
N LEU A 134 -9.11 1.78 4.68
CA LEU A 134 -8.72 2.38 5.96
C LEU A 134 -7.22 2.72 5.95
N SER A 135 -6.84 3.98 6.10
CA SER A 135 -5.42 4.36 6.07
C SER A 135 -4.61 3.85 7.27
N LEU A 136 -5.25 3.64 8.43
CA LEU A 136 -4.61 3.38 9.72
C LEU A 136 -3.58 2.22 9.72
N PRO A 137 -3.84 1.04 9.12
CA PRO A 137 -2.90 -0.09 9.21
C PRO A 137 -1.62 0.11 8.40
N TRP A 138 -1.66 0.91 7.33
CA TRP A 138 -0.59 1.00 6.35
C TRP A 138 0.13 2.35 6.34
N CYS A 139 -0.57 3.44 6.61
CA CYS A 139 -0.05 4.81 6.52
C CYS A 139 0.43 5.35 7.86
N SER A 140 1.64 5.92 7.92
CA SER A 140 2.26 6.37 9.18
C SER A 140 1.58 7.56 9.84
N LYS A 141 0.82 8.36 9.09
CA LYS A 141 0.00 9.46 9.62
C LYS A 141 -1.24 8.96 10.38
N GLY A 142 -1.48 7.65 10.40
CA GLY A 142 -2.69 7.05 10.94
C GLY A 142 -3.92 7.43 10.11
N MET A 143 -5.05 7.71 10.77
CA MET A 143 -6.23 8.24 10.09
C MET A 143 -5.95 9.63 9.51
N ILE A 144 -5.79 9.69 8.19
CA ILE A 144 -5.58 10.95 7.47
C ILE A 144 -6.93 11.65 7.33
N ASN A 145 -7.14 12.71 8.12
CA ASN A 145 -8.18 13.69 7.80
C ASN A 145 -7.84 14.34 6.45
N SER A 146 -8.77 14.31 5.50
CA SER A 146 -8.57 14.94 4.20
C SER A 146 -8.25 16.42 4.38
N TYR A 147 -7.16 16.88 3.77
CA TYR A 147 -6.79 18.29 3.80
C TYR A 147 -7.96 19.12 3.24
N PRO A 148 -8.54 20.09 3.97
CA PRO A 148 -9.74 20.78 3.52
C PRO A 148 -9.60 21.33 2.10
N LEU A 149 -10.61 21.11 1.25
CA LEU A 149 -10.56 21.60 -0.13
C LEU A 149 -10.63 23.12 -0.11
N CYS A 150 -9.55 23.74 -0.58
CA CYS A 150 -9.40 25.16 -0.78
C CYS A 150 -8.68 25.36 -2.11
N TYR A 151 -9.01 26.42 -2.84
CA TYR A 151 -8.40 26.71 -4.13
C TYR A 151 -7.50 27.94 -4.04
N ALA A 152 -6.36 27.90 -4.73
CA ALA A 152 -5.45 29.02 -4.82
C ALA A 152 -5.92 30.00 -5.90
N GLY A 153 -6.24 31.24 -5.51
CA GLY A 153 -6.63 32.31 -6.43
C GLY A 153 -8.04 32.17 -7.02
N SER A 154 -8.39 33.10 -7.92
CA SER A 154 -9.71 33.18 -8.59
C SER A 154 -9.64 32.92 -10.10
N GLY A 155 -8.52 32.42 -10.61
CA GLY A 155 -8.29 32.19 -12.05
C GLY A 155 -8.61 30.75 -12.48
N GLU A 156 -8.96 30.57 -13.75
CA GLU A 156 -9.12 29.24 -14.35
C GLU A 156 -7.82 28.75 -15.02
N PRO A 157 -7.47 27.45 -14.90
CA PRO A 157 -8.14 26.44 -14.10
C PRO A 157 -7.81 26.60 -12.60
N SER A 158 -8.83 26.47 -11.76
CA SER A 158 -8.68 26.54 -10.30
C SER A 158 -7.84 25.37 -9.80
N ILE A 159 -6.76 25.64 -9.04
CA ILE A 159 -5.85 24.61 -8.50
C ILE A 159 -6.09 24.46 -6.99
N PRO A 160 -6.36 23.24 -6.49
CA PRO A 160 -6.46 23.00 -5.06
C PRO A 160 -5.14 23.32 -4.34
N VAL A 161 -5.23 23.96 -3.18
CA VAL A 161 -4.10 24.08 -2.25
C VAL A 161 -3.74 22.68 -1.77
N ARG A 162 -2.50 22.26 -2.04
CA ARG A 162 -1.98 20.95 -1.65
C ARG A 162 -1.51 20.93 -0.20
N PRO A 163 -1.64 19.79 0.50
CA PRO A 163 -1.05 19.64 1.82
C PRO A 163 0.47 19.80 1.74
N ARG A 164 1.09 20.15 2.87
CA ARG A 164 2.55 20.10 2.98
C ARG A 164 3.04 18.67 2.77
N GLN A 165 4.22 18.54 2.16
CA GLN A 165 4.82 17.24 1.97
C GLN A 165 4.95 16.48 3.30
N PRO A 166 4.67 15.16 3.31
CA PRO A 166 4.99 14.32 4.46
C PRO A 166 6.51 14.27 4.69
N THR A 167 6.92 13.67 5.81
CA THR A 167 8.33 13.36 6.10
C THR A 167 8.43 11.93 6.61
N GLY A 168 9.60 11.32 6.45
CA GLY A 168 9.86 9.96 6.93
C GLY A 168 9.04 8.89 6.23
N ASP A 169 8.69 7.84 6.96
CA ASP A 169 7.87 6.74 6.46
C ASP A 169 6.45 7.23 6.12
N VAL A 170 5.92 6.84 4.97
CA VAL A 170 4.52 7.18 4.59
C VAL A 170 3.63 5.95 4.46
N TYR A 171 4.20 4.80 4.10
CA TYR A 171 3.47 3.56 3.87
C TYR A 171 4.35 2.36 4.19
N ALA A 172 3.76 1.28 4.71
CA ALA A 172 4.37 -0.03 4.63
C ALA A 172 3.35 -1.16 4.65
N ARG A 173 3.76 -2.30 4.11
CA ARG A 173 2.98 -3.53 4.05
C ARG A 173 3.92 -4.74 4.00
N TYR A 174 3.57 -5.78 4.73
CA TYR A 174 4.27 -7.06 4.63
C TYR A 174 3.85 -7.81 3.36
N ILE A 175 4.81 -8.43 2.68
CA ILE A 175 4.60 -9.19 1.44
C ILE A 175 4.84 -10.69 1.73
N PRO A 176 3.79 -11.50 1.93
CA PRO A 176 3.92 -12.86 2.44
C PRO A 176 4.80 -13.78 1.59
N TRP A 177 4.64 -13.73 0.27
CA TRP A 177 5.39 -14.59 -0.65
C TRP A 177 6.87 -14.21 -0.80
N LEU A 178 7.26 -13.00 -0.38
CA LEU A 178 8.66 -12.57 -0.34
C LEU A 178 9.29 -12.76 1.03
N GLY A 179 8.49 -12.83 2.09
CA GLY A 179 9.00 -12.79 3.46
C GLY A 179 9.62 -11.44 3.82
N LYS A 180 9.09 -10.34 3.26
CA LYS A 180 9.70 -9.00 3.36
C LYS A 180 8.68 -7.92 3.63
N THR A 181 9.11 -6.88 4.33
CA THR A 181 8.31 -5.67 4.53
C THR A 181 8.64 -4.66 3.45
N LEU A 182 7.67 -4.35 2.58
CA LEU A 182 7.77 -3.21 1.68
C LEU A 182 7.43 -1.93 2.44
N SER A 183 8.22 -0.87 2.26
CA SER A 183 7.89 0.46 2.74
C SER A 183 8.23 1.54 1.73
N PHE A 184 7.51 2.66 1.80
CA PHE A 184 7.83 3.89 1.10
C PHE A 184 8.12 4.98 2.11
N LYS A 185 9.20 5.70 1.88
CA LYS A 185 9.65 6.82 2.72
C LYS A 185 9.87 8.03 1.83
N VAL A 186 9.58 9.22 2.33
CA VAL A 186 10.00 10.45 1.66
C VAL A 186 11.52 10.45 1.55
N ALA A 187 12.01 10.85 0.37
CA ALA A 187 13.43 10.96 0.10
C ALA A 187 14.09 11.86 1.15
N ASP A 188 15.23 11.41 1.66
CA ASP A 188 16.04 12.13 2.62
C ASP A 188 17.43 12.31 1.99
N ILE A 189 17.86 13.56 1.82
CA ILE A 189 19.08 13.85 1.06
C ILE A 189 20.30 13.25 1.75
N ASP A 190 20.38 13.32 3.07
CA ASP A 190 21.55 12.83 3.81
C ASP A 190 21.64 11.29 3.76
N ARG A 191 20.50 10.61 3.75
CA ARG A 191 20.41 9.15 3.66
C ARG A 191 20.53 8.63 2.22
N ASP A 192 19.88 9.26 1.27
CA ASP A 192 19.55 8.65 -0.03
C ASP A 192 20.36 9.19 -1.20
N LEU A 193 20.98 10.38 -1.08
CA LEU A 193 21.60 11.09 -2.22
C LEU A 193 22.60 10.22 -3.00
N VAL A 194 23.50 9.52 -2.31
CA VAL A 194 24.54 8.70 -2.95
C VAL A 194 23.90 7.56 -3.75
N GLN A 195 22.88 6.93 -3.18
CA GLN A 195 22.20 5.79 -3.80
C GLN A 195 21.32 6.24 -4.97
N PHE A 196 20.63 7.36 -4.83
CA PHE A 196 19.87 8.02 -5.88
C PHE A 196 20.77 8.43 -7.05
N ASN A 197 21.92 9.04 -6.77
CA ASN A 197 22.89 9.43 -7.79
C ASN A 197 23.41 8.23 -8.57
N ARG A 198 23.75 7.13 -7.89
CA ARG A 198 24.16 5.88 -8.55
C ARG A 198 23.07 5.37 -9.48
N TRP A 199 21.81 5.40 -9.06
CA TRP A 199 20.70 4.93 -9.88
C TRP A 199 20.45 5.81 -11.09
N MET A 200 20.47 7.13 -10.94
CA MET A 200 20.23 8.05 -12.05
C MET A 200 21.31 7.99 -13.13
N ASN A 201 22.55 7.65 -12.74
CA ASN A 201 23.68 7.45 -13.65
C ASN A 201 23.80 6.00 -14.20
N ASP A 202 22.89 5.10 -13.84
CA ASP A 202 22.84 3.77 -14.46
C ASP A 202 22.36 3.93 -15.92
N PRO A 203 23.09 3.44 -16.93
CA PRO A 203 22.75 3.66 -18.35
C PRO A 203 21.34 3.22 -18.74
N ARG A 204 20.77 2.23 -18.05
CA ARG A 204 19.39 1.79 -18.30
C ARG A 204 18.38 2.78 -17.71
N VAL A 205 18.70 3.41 -16.57
CA VAL A 205 17.84 4.42 -15.95
C VAL A 205 17.95 5.73 -16.70
N SER A 206 19.17 6.20 -16.97
CA SER A 206 19.41 7.47 -17.65
C SER A 206 18.81 7.52 -19.05
N PHE A 207 18.77 6.39 -19.76
CA PHE A 207 18.08 6.29 -21.05
C PHE A 207 16.60 6.72 -21.00
N PHE A 208 15.93 6.59 -19.85
CA PHE A 208 14.52 6.97 -19.70
C PHE A 208 14.30 8.24 -18.88
N TRP A 209 15.17 8.49 -17.90
CA TRP A 209 15.04 9.62 -16.99
C TRP A 209 15.78 10.86 -17.48
N GLU A 210 16.86 10.70 -18.25
CA GLU A 210 17.69 11.79 -18.78
C GLU A 210 18.24 12.74 -17.68
N GLU A 211 18.38 12.23 -16.45
CA GLU A 211 18.84 12.96 -15.26
C GLU A 211 20.27 12.56 -14.84
N GLU A 212 21.18 12.29 -15.76
CA GLU A 212 22.59 12.01 -15.40
C GLU A 212 23.26 13.25 -14.80
N GLY A 213 24.13 13.05 -13.81
CA GLY A 213 24.75 14.18 -13.12
C GLY A 213 25.61 13.78 -11.92
N ASP A 214 26.33 14.76 -11.37
CA ASP A 214 27.09 14.58 -10.14
C ASP A 214 26.20 14.68 -8.89
N LEU A 215 26.81 14.53 -7.72
CA LEU A 215 26.09 14.58 -6.44
C LEU A 215 25.47 15.96 -6.16
N ASP A 216 26.09 17.04 -6.63
CA ASP A 216 25.58 18.39 -6.38
C ASP A 216 24.34 18.68 -7.25
N TYR A 217 24.36 18.22 -8.51
CA TYR A 217 23.19 18.24 -9.38
C TYR A 217 22.01 17.49 -8.76
N HIS A 218 22.24 16.25 -8.29
CA HIS A 218 21.17 15.44 -7.69
C HIS A 218 20.73 15.93 -6.32
N ARG A 219 21.60 16.59 -5.56
CA ARG A 219 21.21 17.29 -4.33
C ARG A 219 20.22 18.41 -4.65
N ALA A 220 20.55 19.28 -5.60
CA ALA A 220 19.68 20.37 -6.02
C ALA A 220 18.35 19.85 -6.60
N PHE A 221 18.39 18.73 -7.33
CA PHE A 221 17.20 18.05 -7.82
C PHE A 221 16.29 17.61 -6.67
N LEU A 222 16.82 16.87 -5.69
CA LEU A 222 16.03 16.40 -4.53
C LEU A 222 15.53 17.57 -3.67
N GLU A 223 16.32 18.62 -3.48
CA GLU A 223 15.88 19.85 -2.77
C GLU A 223 14.68 20.49 -3.48
N THR A 224 14.71 20.56 -4.82
CA THR A 224 13.60 21.09 -5.62
C THR A 224 12.37 20.21 -5.47
N GLN A 225 12.51 18.89 -5.60
CA GLN A 225 11.40 17.94 -5.44
C GLN A 225 10.82 17.99 -4.03
N LEU A 226 11.63 18.17 -2.99
CA LEU A 226 11.18 18.26 -1.59
C LEU A 226 10.52 19.62 -1.25
N ALA A 227 10.79 20.67 -2.04
CA ALA A 227 10.15 21.97 -1.89
C ALA A 227 8.79 22.07 -2.64
N ASP A 228 8.53 21.16 -3.59
CA ASP A 228 7.36 21.22 -4.46
C ASP A 228 6.17 20.41 -3.93
N SER A 229 5.10 21.08 -3.49
CA SER A 229 3.90 20.43 -2.97
C SER A 229 3.10 19.62 -4.02
N ARG A 230 3.48 19.73 -5.30
CA ARG A 230 2.83 19.01 -6.40
C ARG A 230 3.25 17.55 -6.52
N VAL A 231 4.39 17.21 -5.95
CA VAL A 231 5.02 15.87 -6.01
C VAL A 231 5.39 15.42 -4.60
N ILE A 232 5.48 14.10 -4.40
CA ILE A 232 6.05 13.48 -3.21
C ILE A 232 7.18 12.56 -3.69
N PRO A 233 8.46 12.95 -3.50
CA PRO A 233 9.59 12.09 -3.84
C PRO A 233 9.73 10.99 -2.79
N LEU A 234 9.66 9.73 -3.22
CA LEU A 234 9.71 8.56 -2.35
C LEU A 234 10.88 7.64 -2.71
N ILE A 235 11.44 7.01 -1.71
CA ILE A 235 12.33 5.85 -1.84
C ILE A 235 11.58 4.61 -1.35
N GLY A 236 11.58 3.58 -2.19
CA GLY A 236 11.05 2.27 -1.86
C GLY A 236 12.10 1.42 -1.17
N PHE A 237 11.68 0.71 -0.11
CA PHE A 237 12.52 -0.22 0.65
C PHE A 237 11.85 -1.57 0.76
N PHE A 238 12.66 -2.63 0.63
CA PHE A 238 12.31 -3.95 1.17
C PHE A 238 13.17 -4.21 2.40
N ASP A 239 12.51 -4.37 3.54
CA ASP A 239 13.13 -4.34 4.86
C ASP A 239 13.94 -3.04 5.03
N ALA A 240 15.26 -3.13 5.20
CA ALA A 240 16.15 -1.97 5.30
C ALA A 240 16.81 -1.57 3.95
N GLN A 241 16.60 -2.33 2.87
CA GLN A 241 17.31 -2.12 1.61
C GLN A 241 16.50 -1.27 0.64
N ALA A 242 17.02 -0.09 0.31
CA ALA A 242 16.46 0.80 -0.72
C ALA A 242 16.56 0.13 -2.11
N PHE A 243 15.51 0.22 -2.93
CA PHE A 243 15.48 -0.45 -4.24
C PHE A 243 15.11 0.45 -5.42
N GLY A 244 14.41 1.55 -5.18
CA GLY A 244 13.92 2.42 -6.24
C GLY A 244 13.47 3.78 -5.75
N TYR A 245 13.36 4.71 -6.69
CA TYR A 245 12.86 6.06 -6.49
C TYR A 245 11.52 6.22 -7.23
N PHE A 246 10.59 6.91 -6.60
CA PHE A 246 9.23 7.12 -7.08
C PHE A 246 8.82 8.57 -6.89
N GLU A 247 8.02 9.09 -7.82
CA GLU A 247 7.44 10.43 -7.72
C GLU A 247 5.94 10.31 -7.75
N VAL A 248 5.24 10.58 -6.64
CA VAL A 248 3.78 10.58 -6.61
C VAL A 248 3.29 12.01 -6.78
N TYR A 249 2.62 12.32 -7.88
CA TYR A 249 2.24 13.70 -8.25
C TYR A 249 0.73 13.88 -8.40
N TRP A 250 0.28 15.14 -8.37
CA TRP A 250 -1.10 15.51 -8.74
C TRP A 250 -1.21 15.64 -10.25
N ALA A 251 -1.99 14.78 -10.90
CA ALA A 251 -2.05 14.68 -12.36
C ALA A 251 -2.53 15.97 -13.04
N LYS A 252 -3.35 16.78 -12.35
CA LYS A 252 -3.83 18.09 -12.84
C LYS A 252 -2.72 19.13 -13.00
N GLU A 253 -1.61 18.97 -12.28
CA GLU A 253 -0.49 19.92 -12.22
C GLU A 253 0.79 19.38 -12.84
N ASP A 254 0.70 18.20 -13.45
CA ASP A 254 1.78 17.52 -14.14
C ASP A 254 1.75 17.76 -15.66
N ARG A 255 2.86 17.48 -16.34
CA ARG A 255 2.96 17.50 -17.81
C ARG A 255 1.96 16.58 -18.51
N LEU A 256 1.39 15.60 -17.81
CA LEU A 256 0.33 14.73 -18.30
C LEU A 256 -1.02 15.44 -18.42
N ALA A 257 -1.28 16.49 -17.65
CA ALA A 257 -2.57 17.17 -17.57
C ALA A 257 -3.19 17.58 -18.94
N PRO A 258 -2.42 18.04 -19.96
CA PRO A 258 -2.99 18.34 -21.27
C PRO A 258 -3.53 17.11 -22.01
N PHE A 259 -3.07 15.91 -21.65
CA PHE A 259 -3.41 14.65 -22.30
C PHE A 259 -4.47 13.84 -21.56
N CYS A 260 -4.55 13.98 -20.24
CA CYS A 260 -5.60 13.38 -19.42
C CYS A 260 -6.48 14.47 -18.82
N GLN A 261 -7.80 14.37 -18.96
CA GLN A 261 -8.76 15.25 -18.29
C GLN A 261 -8.75 15.00 -16.78
N ALA A 262 -7.64 15.38 -16.13
CA ALA A 262 -7.36 15.14 -14.73
C ALA A 262 -8.27 16.01 -13.86
N THR A 263 -8.88 15.39 -12.87
CA THR A 263 -9.62 16.09 -11.83
C THR A 263 -8.67 16.56 -10.73
N ASP A 264 -9.20 17.36 -9.82
CA ASP A 264 -8.47 17.99 -8.72
C ASP A 264 -7.60 17.04 -7.90
N PHE A 265 -8.01 15.78 -7.75
CA PHE A 265 -7.35 14.82 -6.87
C PHE A 265 -6.86 13.58 -7.61
N ASP A 266 -6.86 13.59 -8.94
CA ASP A 266 -6.23 12.50 -9.68
C ASP A 266 -4.73 12.50 -9.39
N ARG A 267 -4.20 11.32 -9.09
CA ARG A 267 -2.78 11.11 -8.82
C ARG A 267 -2.10 10.48 -10.02
N GLY A 268 -0.79 10.66 -10.15
CA GLY A 268 0.04 9.90 -11.08
C GLY A 268 1.35 9.52 -10.42
N PHE A 269 2.15 8.72 -11.11
CA PHE A 269 3.47 8.33 -10.61
C PHE A 269 4.51 8.17 -11.71
N HIS A 270 5.75 8.57 -11.39
CA HIS A 270 6.96 8.12 -12.10
C HIS A 270 7.75 7.19 -11.20
N LEU A 271 8.57 6.31 -11.79
CA LEU A 271 9.44 5.44 -11.02
C LEU A 271 10.69 4.99 -11.77
N LEU A 272 11.68 4.61 -10.98
CA LEU A 272 12.80 3.78 -11.37
C LEU A 272 13.02 2.70 -10.32
N VAL A 273 13.29 1.48 -10.78
CA VAL A 273 13.91 0.45 -9.95
C VAL A 273 15.40 0.48 -10.28
N GLY A 274 16.19 0.96 -9.33
CA GLY A 274 17.62 1.15 -9.50
C GLY A 274 18.41 -0.11 -9.16
N GLU A 275 17.96 -0.88 -8.16
CA GLU A 275 18.61 -2.14 -7.77
C GLU A 275 18.15 -3.32 -8.62
N GLU A 276 19.10 -4.00 -9.27
CA GLU A 276 18.81 -5.17 -10.11
C GLU A 276 18.19 -6.33 -9.33
N ALA A 277 18.60 -6.53 -8.08
CA ALA A 277 18.12 -7.61 -7.22
C ALA A 277 16.60 -7.55 -6.97
N PHE A 278 16.00 -6.35 -7.10
CA PHE A 278 14.57 -6.10 -6.89
C PHE A 278 13.80 -5.95 -8.21
N ARG A 279 14.38 -6.43 -9.31
CA ARG A 279 13.72 -6.55 -10.61
C ARG A 279 13.17 -7.95 -10.78
N GLY A 280 12.02 -8.06 -11.44
CA GLY A 280 11.37 -9.35 -11.65
C GLY A 280 9.88 -9.29 -11.31
N ARG A 281 9.15 -10.30 -11.75
CA ARG A 281 7.68 -10.36 -11.59
C ARG A 281 7.28 -10.28 -10.12
N GLN A 282 7.94 -11.08 -9.26
CA GLN A 282 7.65 -11.14 -7.83
C GLN A 282 7.79 -9.80 -7.09
N TRP A 283 8.71 -8.93 -7.54
CA TRP A 283 8.94 -7.62 -6.95
C TRP A 283 7.96 -6.59 -7.50
N LEU A 284 7.71 -6.61 -8.81
CA LEU A 284 6.70 -5.78 -9.47
C LEU A 284 5.31 -6.00 -8.85
N GLU A 285 4.92 -7.26 -8.67
CA GLU A 285 3.66 -7.66 -8.02
C GLU A 285 3.59 -7.25 -6.55
N ALA A 286 4.73 -6.97 -5.91
CA ALA A 286 4.78 -6.52 -4.53
C ALA A 286 4.66 -4.99 -4.43
N TRP A 287 5.53 -4.25 -5.13
CA TRP A 287 5.58 -2.80 -4.98
C TRP A 287 4.49 -2.06 -5.75
N TYR A 288 4.05 -2.56 -6.90
CA TYR A 288 3.12 -1.83 -7.77
C TYR A 288 1.72 -1.68 -7.13
N PRO A 289 1.02 -2.76 -6.72
CA PRO A 289 -0.24 -2.60 -6.00
C PRO A 289 -0.09 -1.83 -4.69
N SER A 290 1.04 -1.94 -3.99
CA SER A 290 1.27 -1.21 -2.75
C SER A 290 1.49 0.29 -2.96
N LEU A 291 2.13 0.72 -4.04
CA LEU A 291 2.24 2.14 -4.39
C LEU A 291 0.85 2.72 -4.73
N LEU A 292 0.05 1.99 -5.52
CA LEU A 292 -1.32 2.40 -5.86
C LEU A 292 -2.19 2.47 -4.61
N HIS A 293 -2.05 1.49 -3.72
CA HIS A 293 -2.73 1.48 -2.43
C HIS A 293 -2.39 2.74 -1.62
N TYR A 294 -1.10 3.05 -1.48
CA TYR A 294 -0.67 4.30 -0.84
C TYR A 294 -1.32 5.53 -1.48
N MET A 295 -1.30 5.64 -2.82
CA MET A 295 -1.86 6.80 -3.53
C MET A 295 -3.35 7.01 -3.24
N PHE A 296 -4.13 5.92 -3.14
CA PHE A 296 -5.55 5.99 -2.79
C PHE A 296 -5.79 6.28 -1.29
N LEU A 297 -4.89 5.87 -0.40
CA LEU A 297 -5.02 6.09 1.04
C LEU A 297 -4.51 7.46 1.49
N ASP A 298 -3.52 8.03 0.79
CA ASP A 298 -2.88 9.31 1.12
C ASP A 298 -3.88 10.48 1.07
N ASP A 299 -4.85 10.43 0.15
CA ASP A 299 -6.00 11.33 0.12
C ASP A 299 -7.25 10.59 -0.38
N VAL A 300 -8.27 10.48 0.47
CA VAL A 300 -9.52 9.75 0.18
C VAL A 300 -10.27 10.32 -1.04
N ARG A 301 -10.02 11.59 -1.41
CA ARG A 301 -10.64 12.22 -2.58
C ARG A 301 -9.99 11.77 -3.88
N THR A 302 -8.85 11.09 -3.84
CA THR A 302 -8.24 10.45 -5.01
C THR A 302 -9.18 9.36 -5.53
N GLN A 303 -9.83 9.65 -6.66
CA GLN A 303 -10.74 8.70 -7.33
C GLN A 303 -10.09 7.98 -8.51
N ARG A 304 -8.99 8.52 -9.06
CA ARG A 304 -8.24 7.88 -10.16
C ARG A 304 -6.75 8.04 -9.99
N VAL A 305 -6.03 7.02 -10.47
CA VAL A 305 -4.59 7.07 -10.72
C VAL A 305 -4.37 7.03 -12.23
N MET A 306 -3.63 8.00 -12.74
CA MET A 306 -3.22 8.13 -14.14
C MET A 306 -1.77 7.66 -14.30
N ALA A 307 -1.46 7.02 -15.43
CA ALA A 307 -0.08 6.74 -15.79
C ALA A 307 0.12 6.74 -17.32
N GLU A 308 1.37 6.95 -17.72
CA GLU A 308 1.79 7.09 -19.11
C GLU A 308 3.01 6.22 -19.47
N PRO A 309 2.97 4.90 -19.23
CA PRO A 309 4.07 4.03 -19.65
C PRO A 309 4.30 4.12 -21.17
N ARG A 310 5.50 3.72 -21.60
CA ARG A 310 5.75 3.58 -23.04
C ARG A 310 4.80 2.54 -23.63
N ALA A 311 4.26 2.81 -24.82
CA ALA A 311 3.33 1.92 -25.49
C ALA A 311 3.97 0.56 -25.86
N ASP A 312 5.29 0.50 -25.97
CA ASP A 312 6.09 -0.71 -26.22
C ASP A 312 6.47 -1.49 -24.94
N ASN A 313 6.11 -0.99 -23.74
CA ASN A 313 6.40 -1.67 -22.48
C ASN A 313 5.30 -2.68 -22.12
N GLU A 314 5.17 -3.73 -22.93
CA GLU A 314 4.11 -4.72 -22.80
C GLU A 314 4.03 -5.38 -21.41
N ARG A 315 5.18 -5.57 -20.75
CA ARG A 315 5.21 -6.19 -19.42
C ARG A 315 4.55 -5.31 -18.38
N LEU A 316 4.84 -4.01 -18.40
CA LEU A 316 4.20 -3.07 -17.47
C LEU A 316 2.71 -2.94 -17.80
N LEU A 317 2.35 -2.82 -19.08
CA LEU A 317 0.96 -2.72 -19.53
C LEU A 317 0.13 -3.93 -19.11
N ARG A 318 0.61 -5.17 -19.34
CA ARG A 318 -0.06 -6.38 -18.85
C ARG A 318 -0.22 -6.40 -17.33
N CYS A 319 0.80 -5.96 -16.59
CA CYS A 319 0.71 -5.86 -15.13
C CYS A 319 -0.33 -4.81 -14.70
N SER A 320 -0.39 -3.67 -15.39
CA SER A 320 -1.38 -2.62 -15.13
C SER A 320 -2.80 -3.13 -15.42
N GLU A 321 -3.01 -3.84 -16.53
CA GLU A 321 -4.30 -4.46 -16.87
C GLU A 321 -4.77 -5.45 -15.79
N MET A 322 -3.89 -6.31 -15.29
CA MET A 322 -4.20 -7.21 -14.16
C MET A 322 -4.56 -6.46 -12.87
N LEU A 323 -4.02 -5.25 -12.69
CA LEU A 323 -4.37 -4.36 -11.58
C LEU A 323 -5.66 -3.57 -11.84
N GLY A 324 -6.30 -3.74 -13.00
CA GLY A 324 -7.55 -3.09 -13.38
C GLY A 324 -7.38 -1.73 -14.06
N PHE A 325 -6.17 -1.39 -14.52
CA PHE A 325 -6.01 -0.20 -15.36
C PHE A 325 -6.70 -0.39 -16.72
N GLU A 326 -7.37 0.65 -17.17
CA GLU A 326 -7.91 0.76 -18.52
C GLU A 326 -6.97 1.60 -19.38
N LYS A 327 -6.68 1.14 -20.60
CA LYS A 327 -5.98 1.93 -21.62
C LYS A 327 -6.95 2.87 -22.32
N LEU A 328 -6.77 4.18 -22.11
CA LEU A 328 -7.65 5.21 -22.65
C LEU A 328 -7.29 5.59 -24.08
N LYS A 329 -6.00 5.81 -24.36
CA LYS A 329 -5.48 6.18 -25.68
C LYS A 329 -3.95 6.09 -25.72
N GLU A 330 -3.38 6.27 -26.90
CA GLU A 330 -1.94 6.52 -27.06
C GLU A 330 -1.69 7.92 -27.64
N PHE A 331 -0.52 8.49 -27.32
CA PHE A 331 -0.09 9.79 -27.80
C PHE A 331 1.43 9.89 -27.78
N ASP A 332 1.98 10.94 -28.42
CA ASP A 332 3.42 11.15 -28.52
C ASP A 332 3.89 12.25 -27.56
N PHE A 333 4.85 11.91 -26.72
CA PHE A 333 5.77 12.87 -26.11
C PHE A 333 7.02 13.00 -26.99
N PRO A 334 7.79 14.09 -26.89
CA PRO A 334 9.03 14.26 -27.67
C PRO A 334 10.01 13.08 -27.57
N HIS A 335 10.05 12.40 -26.41
CA HIS A 335 10.98 11.31 -26.11
C HIS A 335 10.33 9.90 -26.12
N LYS A 336 9.00 9.77 -26.25
CA LYS A 336 8.31 8.46 -26.25
C LYS A 336 6.91 8.46 -26.87
N ARG A 337 6.52 7.32 -27.45
CA ARG A 337 5.11 6.93 -27.64
C ARG A 337 4.55 6.46 -26.29
N ALA A 338 3.58 7.16 -25.73
CA ALA A 338 2.97 6.84 -24.44
C ALA A 338 1.59 6.19 -24.62
N ALA A 339 1.27 5.25 -23.73
CA ALA A 339 -0.08 4.73 -23.54
C ALA A 339 -0.66 5.35 -22.27
N LEU A 340 -1.71 6.18 -22.41
CA LEU A 340 -2.43 6.72 -21.27
C LEU A 340 -3.30 5.62 -20.67
N ILE A 341 -3.05 5.29 -19.42
CA ILE A 341 -3.83 4.33 -18.64
C ILE A 341 -4.43 5.00 -17.40
N SER A 342 -5.59 4.52 -16.95
CA SER A 342 -6.29 5.03 -15.78
C SER A 342 -6.79 3.87 -14.93
N LEU A 343 -6.62 3.97 -13.61
CA LEU A 343 -7.19 3.05 -12.63
C LEU A 343 -8.15 3.82 -11.73
N SER A 344 -9.40 3.36 -11.64
CA SER A 344 -10.38 3.94 -10.72
C SER A 344 -10.24 3.34 -9.32
N ARG A 345 -10.58 4.14 -8.30
CA ARG A 345 -10.66 3.70 -6.90
C ARG A 345 -11.58 2.50 -6.74
N ALA A 346 -12.77 2.57 -7.34
CA ALA A 346 -13.76 1.50 -7.28
C ALA A 346 -13.25 0.19 -7.90
N THR A 347 -12.55 0.26 -9.03
CA THR A 347 -11.94 -0.91 -9.67
C THR A 347 -10.86 -1.52 -8.78
N PHE A 348 -9.97 -0.69 -8.23
CA PHE A 348 -8.85 -1.16 -7.39
C PHE A 348 -9.35 -1.88 -6.13
N PHE A 349 -10.25 -1.26 -5.36
CA PHE A 349 -10.75 -1.86 -4.11
C PHE A 349 -11.84 -2.92 -4.32
N GLY A 350 -12.62 -2.85 -5.40
CA GLY A 350 -13.55 -3.89 -5.79
C GLY A 350 -12.87 -5.22 -6.14
N CYS A 351 -11.57 -5.19 -6.47
CA CYS A 351 -10.72 -6.36 -6.68
C CYS A 351 -9.65 -6.48 -5.58
N ALA A 352 -10.07 -6.43 -4.30
CA ALA A 352 -9.23 -6.53 -3.10
C ALA A 352 -8.23 -7.70 -3.08
N GLN A 353 -8.42 -8.72 -3.93
CA GLN A 353 -7.46 -9.79 -4.20
C GLN A 353 -6.04 -9.27 -4.48
N GLN A 354 -5.88 -8.11 -5.13
CA GLN A 354 -4.57 -7.52 -5.41
C GLN A 354 -3.79 -7.16 -4.12
N LEU A 355 -4.49 -7.01 -3.00
CA LEU A 355 -3.94 -6.69 -1.67
C LEU A 355 -3.89 -7.91 -0.74
N SER A 356 -4.39 -9.05 -1.17
CA SER A 356 -4.63 -10.22 -0.33
C SER A 356 -3.42 -11.14 -0.09
N GLY A 357 -2.18 -10.75 -0.43
CA GLY A 357 -1.04 -11.63 -0.15
C GLY A 357 -0.93 -12.86 -1.07
N SER A 358 -1.87 -13.04 -2.02
CA SER A 358 -1.78 -14.04 -3.09
C SER A 358 -1.13 -13.44 -4.33
N ARG A 359 -0.31 -14.24 -5.03
CA ARG A 359 0.33 -13.80 -6.27
C ARG A 359 -0.76 -13.65 -7.33
N LEU A 360 -0.71 -12.60 -8.15
CA LEU A 360 -1.52 -12.51 -9.37
C LEU A 360 -1.21 -13.75 -10.23
N SER A 361 -2.09 -14.75 -10.20
CA SER A 361 -1.97 -15.96 -11.01
C SER A 361 -2.24 -15.62 -12.47
N ASP A 362 -1.54 -16.32 -13.37
CA ASP A 362 -1.64 -16.16 -14.83
C ASP A 362 -3.04 -16.36 -15.41
#